data_AF-A0A1S9CB35-F1
#
_entry.id   AF-A0A1S9CB35-F1
#
_cell.length_a   1.000
_cell.length_b   1.000
_cell.length_c   1.000
_cell.angle_alpha   90.00
_cell.angle_beta   90.00
_cell.angle_gamma   90.00
#
_symmetry.space_group_name_H-M   'P 1'
#
loop_
_entity.id
_entity.type
_entity.pdbx_description
1 polymer ?
#
loop_
_entity_poly.entity_id
_entity_poly.type
_entity_poly.pdbx_seq_one_letter_code
_entity_poly.pdbx_strand_id
1 'polypeptide(L)'
;MKKGAYGSGMQIKFPHTMNIYTYRDPHYQSSLDIIDDMPYALSTQDIEKKLLLAKSEAMNDFPAPFGLLGADTQKASIMHAMTLMDVDNKFLKNTHKEIIKLDEEDFKDEIKNLTEIVNGSKKGVCIQK
;
A
#
# COMPACT_ATOMS: atom_id res chain seq x y z
N MET A 1 -25.13 2.03 13.04
CA MET A 1 -25.41 1.95 11.58
C MET A 1 -24.11 1.64 10.86
N LYS A 2 -24.06 0.61 10.00
CA LYS A 2 -22.91 0.37 9.12
C LYS A 2 -22.82 1.53 8.13
N LYS A 3 -21.84 2.42 8.31
CA LYS A 3 -21.56 3.57 7.43
C LYS A 3 -21.06 3.01 6.10
N GLY A 4 -21.97 2.79 5.16
CA GLY A 4 -21.77 1.80 4.10
C GLY A 4 -21.17 2.37 2.84
N ALA A 5 -19.86 2.65 2.82
CA ALA A 5 -19.15 2.69 1.55
C ALA A 5 -19.20 1.29 0.90
N TYR A 6 -19.38 1.22 -0.42
CA TYR A 6 -19.32 -0.06 -1.13
C TYR A 6 -17.93 -0.69 -1.03
N GLY A 7 -16.90 0.14 -1.06
CA GLY A 7 -15.52 -0.30 -0.89
C GLY A 7 -14.68 0.78 -0.23
N SER A 8 -13.62 0.34 0.45
CA SER A 8 -12.53 1.18 0.91
C SER A 8 -11.22 0.43 0.70
N GLY A 9 -10.12 1.16 0.58
CA GLY A 9 -8.82 0.54 0.36
C GLY A 9 -7.67 1.51 0.53
N MET A 10 -6.50 0.93 0.72
CA MET A 10 -5.22 1.61 0.65
C MET A 10 -4.40 0.91 -0.44
N GLN A 11 -3.76 1.68 -1.31
CA GLN A 11 -2.88 1.15 -2.33
C GLN A 11 -1.56 1.89 -2.32
N ILE A 12 -0.47 1.12 -2.24
CA ILE A 12 0.88 1.63 -2.43
C ILE A 12 1.31 1.26 -3.85
N LYS A 13 1.53 2.27 -4.70
CA LYS A 13 2.08 2.10 -6.03
C LYS A 13 3.51 2.61 -6.08
N PHE A 14 4.37 1.78 -6.65
CA PHE A 14 5.71 2.19 -7.07
C PHE A 14 5.61 3.33 -8.12
N PRO A 15 6.46 4.37 -8.06
CA PRO A 15 7.59 4.50 -7.15
C PRO A 15 7.22 5.05 -5.77
N HIS A 16 6.27 5.98 -5.61
CA HIS A 16 6.04 6.63 -4.31
C HIS A 16 4.62 7.15 -4.10
N THR A 17 3.58 6.38 -4.46
CA THR A 17 2.19 6.83 -4.24
C THR A 17 1.43 5.90 -3.32
N MET A 18 1.26 6.31 -2.06
CA MET A 18 0.21 5.77 -1.20
C MET A 18 -1.09 6.52 -1.48
N ASN A 19 -2.14 5.79 -1.85
CA ASN A 19 -3.49 6.30 -2.04
C ASN A 19 -4.41 5.64 -1.02
N ILE A 20 -5.16 6.44 -0.25
CA ILE A 20 -6.22 5.96 0.63
C ILE A 20 -7.55 6.42 0.03
N TYR A 21 -8.47 5.50 -0.19
CA TYR A 21 -9.70 5.81 -0.90
C TYR A 21 -10.93 5.07 -0.39
N THR A 22 -12.09 5.70 -0.63
CA THR A 22 -13.41 5.07 -0.49
C THR A 22 -14.14 5.09 -1.84
N TYR A 23 -15.06 4.15 -2.04
CA TYR A 23 -15.80 3.98 -3.29
C TYR A 23 -17.30 3.82 -3.02
N ARG A 24 -18.11 4.64 -3.70
CA ARG A 24 -19.57 4.78 -3.50
C ARG A 24 -19.88 4.98 -2.02
N ASP A 25 -19.31 6.05 -1.49
CA ASP A 25 -19.40 6.40 -0.08
C ASP A 25 -20.52 7.42 0.14
N PRO A 26 -21.51 7.15 1.01
CA PRO A 26 -22.54 8.12 1.35
C PRO A 26 -22.09 9.18 2.37
N HIS A 27 -20.90 9.06 2.97
CA HIS A 27 -20.50 9.83 4.15
C HIS A 27 -19.10 10.46 4.05
N TYR A 28 -18.97 11.52 3.25
CA TYR A 28 -17.70 12.23 3.03
C TYR A 28 -16.90 12.54 4.31
N GLN A 29 -17.48 13.36 5.19
CA GLN A 29 -16.77 13.86 6.38
C GLN A 29 -16.37 12.72 7.31
N SER A 30 -17.29 11.78 7.58
CA SER A 30 -17.00 10.66 8.44
C SER A 30 -15.88 9.77 7.91
N SER A 31 -15.73 9.64 6.60
CA SER A 31 -14.66 8.85 6.01
C SER A 31 -13.33 9.58 6.06
N LEU A 32 -13.30 10.90 5.95
CA LEU A 32 -12.10 11.69 6.22
C LEU A 32 -11.66 11.54 7.67
N ASP A 33 -12.58 11.66 8.62
CA ASP A 33 -12.26 11.51 10.06
C ASP A 33 -11.67 10.11 10.34
N ILE A 34 -12.24 9.06 9.72
CA ILE A 34 -11.70 7.69 9.84
C ILE A 34 -10.29 7.58 9.24
N ILE A 35 -10.03 8.21 8.09
CA ILE A 35 -8.71 8.20 7.46
C ILE A 35 -7.68 8.91 8.35
N ASP A 36 -8.07 10.00 8.99
CA ASP A 36 -7.19 10.75 9.90
C ASP A 36 -6.92 9.98 11.20
N ASP A 37 -7.87 9.15 11.65
CA ASP A 37 -7.72 8.27 12.81
C ASP A 37 -6.98 6.95 12.51
N MET A 38 -6.73 6.61 11.24
CA MET A 38 -6.09 5.34 10.83
C MET A 38 -4.77 5.04 11.57
N PRO A 39 -3.84 6.00 11.78
CA PRO A 39 -2.60 5.73 12.49
C PRO A 39 -2.80 5.17 13.91
N TYR A 40 -3.90 5.58 14.56
CA TYR A 40 -4.22 5.18 15.94
C TYR A 40 -5.02 3.87 16.01
N ALA A 41 -5.59 3.41 14.89
CA ALA A 41 -6.37 2.19 14.82
C ALA A 41 -5.51 0.91 14.73
N LEU A 42 -4.21 1.05 14.44
CA LEU A 42 -3.30 -0.07 14.28
C LEU A 42 -3.00 -0.74 15.64
N SER A 43 -3.50 -1.96 15.84
CA SER A 43 -3.21 -2.74 17.05
C SER A 43 -1.88 -3.49 16.94
N THR A 44 -1.03 -3.30 17.95
CA THR A 44 0.27 -3.98 18.13
C THR A 44 0.17 -5.37 18.78
N GLN A 45 -1.03 -5.89 18.99
CA GLN A 45 -1.22 -7.27 19.45
C GLN A 45 -0.93 -8.25 18.30
N ASP A 46 -0.29 -9.38 18.60
CA ASP A 46 0.05 -10.44 17.63
C ASP A 46 0.82 -9.94 16.39
N ILE A 47 1.77 -8.99 16.57
CA ILE A 47 2.51 -8.38 15.46
C ILE A 47 3.18 -9.45 14.58
N GLU A 48 3.90 -10.42 15.14
CA GLU A 48 4.61 -11.42 14.34
C GLU A 48 3.69 -12.16 13.35
N LYS A 49 2.50 -12.56 13.81
CA LYS A 49 1.52 -13.26 12.98
C LYS A 49 0.94 -12.35 11.89
N LYS A 50 0.61 -11.10 12.24
CA LYS A 50 0.11 -10.12 11.27
C LYS A 50 1.19 -9.76 10.23
N LEU A 51 2.44 -9.63 10.68
CA LEU A 51 3.57 -9.32 9.85
C LEU A 51 3.87 -10.45 8.87
N LEU A 52 3.76 -11.71 9.29
CA LEU A 52 3.89 -12.86 8.39
C LEU A 52 2.87 -12.81 7.23
N LEU A 53 1.61 -12.49 7.54
CA LEU A 53 0.56 -12.36 6.52
C LEU A 53 0.83 -11.17 5.59
N ALA A 54 1.19 -10.01 6.16
CA ALA A 54 1.49 -8.82 5.39
C ALA A 54 2.70 -9.01 4.45
N LYS A 55 3.75 -9.71 4.90
CA LYS A 55 4.89 -10.09 4.06
C LYS A 55 4.46 -10.98 2.90
N SER A 56 3.61 -11.97 3.16
CA SER A 56 3.10 -12.87 2.12
C SER A 56 2.33 -12.10 1.04
N GLU A 57 1.50 -11.14 1.44
CA GLU A 57 0.75 -10.28 0.51
C GLU A 57 1.71 -9.35 -0.27
N ALA A 58 2.63 -8.68 0.42
CA ALA A 58 3.62 -7.80 -0.20
C ALA A 58 4.51 -8.52 -1.23
N MET A 59 4.89 -9.76 -0.96
CA MET A 59 5.65 -10.61 -1.90
C MET A 59 4.87 -10.98 -3.16
N ASN A 60 3.54 -10.97 -3.11
CA ASN A 60 2.69 -11.21 -4.28
C ASN A 60 2.43 -9.91 -5.05
N ASP A 61 2.23 -8.81 -4.32
CA ASP A 61 1.86 -7.52 -4.89
C ASP A 61 3.05 -6.79 -5.50
N PHE A 62 4.25 -6.85 -4.89
CA PHE A 62 5.43 -6.16 -5.40
C PHE A 62 5.82 -6.60 -6.82
N PRO A 63 5.79 -7.90 -7.17
CA PRO A 63 6.08 -8.37 -8.53
C PRO A 63 5.00 -8.05 -9.56
N ALA A 64 3.74 -7.92 -9.14
CA ALA A 64 2.60 -7.85 -10.05
C ALA A 64 2.66 -6.68 -11.05
N PRO A 65 3.06 -5.45 -10.64
CA PRO A 65 3.28 -4.33 -11.56
C PRO A 65 4.33 -4.57 -12.65
N PHE A 66 5.23 -5.55 -12.48
CA PHE A 66 6.26 -5.87 -13.48
C PHE A 66 5.75 -6.81 -14.59
N GLY A 67 4.48 -7.22 -14.54
CA GLY A 67 3.78 -7.79 -15.70
C GLY A 67 4.38 -9.08 -16.24
N LEU A 68 4.96 -9.93 -15.38
CA LEU A 68 5.58 -11.20 -15.79
C LEU A 68 4.66 -12.07 -16.68
N LEU A 69 3.35 -12.01 -16.42
CA LEU A 69 2.30 -12.76 -17.12
C LEU A 69 1.52 -11.92 -18.15
N GLY A 70 1.94 -10.68 -18.42
CA GLY A 70 1.29 -9.79 -19.39
C GLY A 70 1.64 -10.11 -20.85
N ALA A 71 0.89 -9.50 -21.78
CA ALA A 71 1.21 -9.53 -23.20
C ALA A 71 2.52 -8.78 -23.49
N ASP A 72 3.17 -9.06 -24.63
CA ASP A 72 4.49 -8.49 -24.96
C ASP A 72 4.50 -6.95 -25.00
N THR A 73 3.42 -6.33 -25.48
CA THR A 73 3.26 -4.87 -25.48
C THR A 73 3.20 -4.28 -24.08
N GLN A 74 2.53 -4.97 -23.16
CA GLN A 74 2.47 -4.58 -21.75
C GLN A 74 3.83 -4.72 -21.08
N LYS A 75 4.54 -5.82 -21.34
CA LYS A 75 5.91 -6.05 -20.85
C LYS A 75 6.87 -4.97 -21.34
N ALA A 76 6.82 -4.62 -22.63
CA ALA A 76 7.65 -3.57 -23.19
C ALA A 76 7.38 -2.19 -22.54
N SER A 77 6.11 -1.84 -22.33
CA SER A 77 5.72 -0.60 -21.64
C SER A 77 6.25 -0.55 -20.21
N ILE A 78 6.12 -1.66 -19.47
CA ILE A 78 6.62 -1.79 -18.10
C ILE A 78 8.15 -1.68 -18.06
N MET A 79 8.87 -2.38 -18.93
CA MET A 79 10.33 -2.30 -19.02
C MET A 79 10.80 -0.88 -19.32
N HIS A 80 10.09 -0.17 -20.20
CA HIS A 80 10.38 1.23 -20.47
C HIS A 80 10.18 2.10 -19.24
N ALA A 81 9.06 1.94 -18.52
CA ALA A 81 8.81 2.67 -17.27
C ALA A 81 9.87 2.38 -16.20
N MET A 82 10.27 1.12 -16.04
CA MET A 82 11.35 0.72 -15.12
C MET A 82 12.68 1.41 -15.48
N THR A 83 13.01 1.47 -16.77
CA THR A 83 14.21 2.15 -17.25
C THR A 83 14.17 3.65 -16.94
N LEU A 84 13.02 4.30 -17.13
CA LEU A 84 12.84 5.72 -16.80
C LEU A 84 12.92 6.01 -15.28
N MET A 85 12.68 5.00 -14.45
CA MET A 85 12.72 5.11 -12.99
C MET A 85 14.02 4.57 -12.38
N ASP A 86 15.02 4.23 -13.21
CA ASP A 86 16.28 3.60 -12.80
C ASP A 86 16.10 2.33 -11.94
N VAL A 87 15.05 1.57 -12.23
CA VAL A 87 14.75 0.30 -11.56
C VAL A 87 15.42 -0.84 -12.31
N ASP A 88 16.45 -1.40 -11.70
CA ASP A 88 17.16 -2.57 -12.23
C ASP A 88 16.83 -3.86 -11.47
N ASN A 89 17.34 -4.99 -11.96
CA ASN A 89 17.18 -6.29 -11.30
C ASN A 89 17.79 -6.33 -9.89
N LYS A 90 18.77 -5.48 -9.59
CA LYS A 90 19.41 -5.43 -8.27
C LYS A 90 18.47 -4.77 -7.27
N PHE A 91 17.84 -3.66 -7.63
CA PHE A 91 16.80 -3.01 -6.87
C PHE A 91 15.68 -4.02 -6.53
N LEU A 92 15.11 -4.68 -7.54
CA LEU A 92 14.03 -5.66 -7.34
C LEU A 92 14.41 -6.79 -6.36
N LYS A 93 15.60 -7.35 -6.52
CA LYS A 93 16.10 -8.43 -5.65
C LYS A 93 16.35 -7.94 -4.23
N ASN A 94 16.83 -6.71 -4.07
CA ASN A 94 17.08 -6.13 -2.76
C ASN A 94 15.77 -5.84 -2.03
N THR A 95 14.79 -5.20 -2.69
CA THR A 95 13.48 -4.95 -2.12
C THR A 95 12.77 -6.24 -1.70
N HIS A 96 12.82 -7.30 -2.52
CA HIS A 96 12.29 -8.61 -2.11
C HIS A 96 12.95 -9.16 -0.85
N LYS A 97 14.28 -9.02 -0.71
CA LYS A 97 14.99 -9.47 0.49
C LYS A 97 14.60 -8.62 1.71
N GLU A 98 14.41 -7.32 1.53
CA GLU A 98 13.99 -6.40 2.59
C GLU A 98 12.60 -6.75 3.11
N ILE A 99 11.63 -7.02 2.23
CA ILE A 99 10.28 -7.49 2.61
C ILE A 99 10.36 -8.72 3.52
N ILE A 100 11.18 -9.71 3.16
CA ILE A 100 11.31 -10.95 3.94
C ILE A 100 11.97 -10.71 5.30
N LYS A 101 12.96 -9.81 5.34
CA LYS A 101 13.78 -9.56 6.54
C LYS A 101 13.09 -8.72 7.60
N LEU A 102 12.14 -7.86 7.22
CA LEU A 102 11.50 -6.90 8.11
C LEU A 102 10.96 -7.56 9.38
N ASP A 103 11.38 -7.18 10.58
CA ASP A 103 10.96 -7.85 11.81
C ASP A 103 10.01 -6.99 12.66
N GLU A 104 9.68 -7.47 13.87
CA GLU A 104 8.79 -6.75 14.77
C GLU A 104 9.40 -5.44 15.29
N GLU A 105 10.73 -5.36 15.45
CA GLU A 105 11.41 -4.16 15.90
C GLU A 105 11.38 -3.09 14.79
N ASP A 106 11.72 -3.49 13.56
CA ASP A 106 11.60 -2.64 12.37
C ASP A 106 10.18 -2.07 12.24
N PHE A 107 9.18 -2.93 12.41
CA PHE A 107 7.77 -2.54 12.31
C PHE A 107 7.35 -1.54 13.40
N LYS A 108 7.79 -1.76 14.65
CA LYS A 108 7.50 -0.84 15.76
C LYS A 108 8.14 0.53 15.55
N ASP A 109 9.32 0.57 14.93
CA ASP A 109 9.97 1.82 14.59
C ASP A 109 9.22 2.56 13.48
N GLU A 110 8.73 1.86 12.45
CA GLU A 110 7.96 2.51 11.39
C GLU A 110 6.56 2.97 11.80
N ILE A 111 5.94 2.33 12.80
CA ILE A 111 4.68 2.81 13.38
C ILE A 111 4.82 4.25 13.89
N LYS A 112 6.00 4.66 14.37
CA LYS A 112 6.25 6.03 14.84
C LYS A 112 6.09 7.07 13.72
N ASN A 113 6.32 6.65 12.47
CA ASN A 113 6.21 7.50 11.28
C ASN A 113 4.82 7.40 10.62
N LEU A 114 3.92 6.54 11.12
CA LEU A 114 2.65 6.22 10.45
C LEU A 114 1.76 7.45 10.25
N THR A 115 1.75 8.38 11.20
CA THR A 115 1.02 9.65 11.05
C THR A 115 1.55 10.48 9.89
N GLU A 116 2.87 10.55 9.70
CA GLU A 116 3.48 11.26 8.57
C GLU A 116 3.16 10.56 7.25
N ILE A 117 3.25 9.23 7.22
CA ILE A 117 2.93 8.41 6.05
C ILE A 117 1.47 8.63 5.60
N VAL A 118 0.51 8.55 6.54
CA VAL A 118 -0.91 8.75 6.23
C VAL A 118 -1.20 10.19 5.80
N ASN A 119 -0.56 11.18 6.41
CA ASN A 119 -0.75 12.59 6.04
C ASN A 119 -0.09 12.96 4.70
N GLY A 120 1.02 12.31 4.35
CA GLY A 120 1.67 12.45 3.05
C GLY A 120 0.95 11.70 1.92
N SER A 121 0.02 10.81 2.24
CA SER A 121 -0.74 10.03 1.27
C SER A 121 -1.75 10.88 0.48
N LYS A 122 -2.09 10.43 -0.73
CA LYS A 122 -3.22 11.02 -1.49
C LYS A 122 -4.52 10.42 -0.96
N LYS A 123 -5.40 11.27 -0.45
CA LYS A 123 -6.70 10.90 0.12
C LYS A 123 -7.82 11.17 -0.90
N GLY A 124 -8.69 10.19 -1.15
CA GLY A 124 -9.78 10.32 -2.13
C GLY A 124 -11.09 9.68 -1.65
N VAL A 125 -12.09 10.49 -1.33
CA VAL A 125 -13.43 9.98 -0.97
C VAL A 125 -14.35 10.11 -2.18
N CYS A 126 -14.76 8.97 -2.75
CA CYS A 126 -15.63 8.93 -3.92
C CYS A 126 -17.10 8.78 -3.50
N ILE A 127 -17.83 9.89 -3.59
CA ILE A 127 -19.24 9.96 -3.17
C ILE A 127 -20.19 9.34 -4.19
N GLN A 128 -21.14 8.54 -3.70
CA GLN A 128 -22.27 8.10 -4.50
C GLN A 128 -23.22 9.29 -4.74
N LYS A 129 -23.40 9.70 -5.99
CA LYS A 129 -24.46 10.64 -6.38
C LYS A 129 -25.82 9.96 -6.40
#